data_AF-A0A345P373-F1
#
_entry.id   AF-A0A345P373-F1
#
_cell.length_a   1.000
_cell.length_b   1.000
_cell.length_c   1.000
_cell.angle_alpha   90.00
_cell.angle_beta   90.00
_cell.angle_gamma   90.00
#
_symmetry.space_group_name_H-M   'P 1'
#
loop_
_entity.id
_entity.type
_entity.pdbx_description
1 polymer ?
#
loop_
_entity_poly.entity_id
_entity_poly.type
_entity_poly.pdbx_seq_one_letter_code
_entity_poly.pdbx_strand_id
1 'polypeptide(L)'
;MSFRPGTVSKILWHFTGGPQWDIQINKQLAQLKPAASAYEALKSIVSSGELRVGNYREVVKVIIPQKRRFNTSSKEVEHLVNFPVVVESSPVCCVADIPLQHLAYHANRYGKIAIGFHREAIVRAGFNPVMYTLEDTALLNSIYQGYSAIDEIDPFEAQSELDSFESEVEDILITNEIDEKADSFSVSAALENLGDGRDQIGKSYADFLAYIKTFNENEFDTIYCEREWRSTSTFKFSIEDIAIIILPKGGDDFDFYHHFLEGMHLPRSVTVAAWEDLIEH
;
A
#
# COMPACT_ATOMS: atom_id res chain seq x y z
N MET A 1 30.81 6.38 20.87
CA MET A 1 29.57 6.49 20.08
C MET A 1 29.20 7.97 20.02
N SER A 2 29.11 8.57 18.83
CA SER A 2 28.64 9.96 18.73
C SER A 2 27.15 10.00 19.06
N PHE A 3 26.78 10.69 20.13
CA PHE A 3 25.39 10.94 20.48
C PHE A 3 24.80 11.87 19.42
N ARG A 4 24.19 11.30 18.38
CA ARG A 4 23.38 12.10 17.45
C ARG A 4 22.12 12.48 18.23
N PRO A 5 21.73 13.77 18.30
CA PRO A 5 20.48 14.16 18.92
C PRO A 5 19.35 13.41 18.22
N GLY A 6 18.80 12.40 18.89
CA GLY A 6 17.87 11.45 18.31
C GLY A 6 16.46 12.01 18.36
N THR A 7 16.04 12.74 17.33
CA THR A 7 14.63 13.04 17.08
C THR A 7 13.87 11.86 16.44
N VAL A 8 14.54 10.72 16.28
CA VAL A 8 14.09 9.56 15.52
C VAL A 8 13.95 8.37 16.48
N SER A 9 12.76 7.79 16.60
CA SER A 9 12.50 6.68 17.53
C SER A 9 13.36 5.46 17.19
N LYS A 10 13.83 4.70 18.18
CA LYS A 10 14.46 3.38 17.92
C LYS A 10 13.43 2.27 17.67
N ILE A 11 12.15 2.56 17.93
CA ILE A 11 11.04 1.62 17.85
C ILE A 11 10.03 2.15 16.85
N LEU A 12 9.60 1.30 15.93
CA LEU A 12 8.51 1.57 15.00
C LEU A 12 7.31 0.70 15.38
N TRP A 13 6.13 1.30 15.43
CA TRP A 13 4.95 0.72 16.04
C TRP A 13 3.97 0.19 14.99
N HIS A 14 3.46 -1.01 15.21
CA HIS A 14 2.26 -1.51 14.53
C HIS A 14 1.13 -1.64 15.56
N PHE A 15 0.04 -0.92 15.34
CA PHE A 15 -1.16 -1.03 16.16
C PHE A 15 -2.15 -2.02 15.51
N THR A 16 -2.70 -2.92 16.32
CA THR A 16 -3.58 -3.98 15.79
C THR A 16 -5.06 -3.60 15.79
N GLY A 17 -5.41 -2.52 16.48
CA GLY A 17 -6.76 -1.98 16.64
C GLY A 17 -7.15 -0.88 15.64
N GLY A 18 -6.33 -0.64 14.62
CA GLY A 18 -6.56 0.41 13.62
C GLY A 18 -7.95 0.37 12.97
N PRO A 19 -8.40 1.52 12.42
CA PRO A 19 -9.71 1.65 11.80
C PRO A 19 -9.85 0.66 10.63
N GLN A 20 -11.04 0.09 10.50
CA GLN A 20 -11.33 -0.81 9.39
C GLN A 20 -11.45 -0.03 8.08
N TRP A 21 -11.00 -0.62 6.98
CA TRP A 21 -11.22 -0.06 5.65
C TRP A 21 -12.59 -0.50 5.13
N ASP A 22 -13.41 0.46 4.72
CA ASP A 22 -14.65 0.19 4.00
C ASP A 22 -14.39 0.26 2.50
N ILE A 23 -14.50 -0.90 1.84
CA ILE A 23 -14.25 -1.06 0.40
C ILE A 23 -15.33 -0.36 -0.43
N GLN A 24 -16.57 -0.25 0.07
CA GLN A 24 -17.68 0.32 -0.71
C GLN A 24 -17.55 1.83 -0.85
N ILE A 25 -17.10 2.51 0.20
CA ILE A 25 -16.94 3.97 0.21
C ILE A 25 -15.47 4.42 0.08
N ASN A 26 -14.54 3.47 -0.04
CA ASN A 26 -13.11 3.66 -0.20
C ASN A 26 -12.50 4.56 0.89
N LYS A 27 -12.87 4.32 2.16
CA LYS A 27 -12.47 5.14 3.32
C LYS A 27 -12.19 4.30 4.56
N GLN A 28 -11.33 4.82 5.44
CA GLN A 28 -11.19 4.32 6.80
C GLN A 28 -12.43 4.68 7.63
N LEU A 29 -13.01 3.70 8.31
CA LEU A 29 -14.09 3.91 9.27
C LEU A 29 -13.57 4.65 10.51
N ALA A 30 -14.38 5.53 11.07
CA ALA A 30 -14.02 6.26 12.30
C ALA A 30 -14.02 5.35 13.55
N GLN A 31 -14.70 4.19 13.48
CA GLN A 31 -14.81 3.27 14.61
C GLN A 31 -13.59 2.37 14.73
N LEU A 32 -13.06 2.26 15.94
CA LEU A 32 -11.98 1.34 16.29
C LEU A 32 -12.40 -0.11 16.12
N LYS A 33 -11.45 -0.96 15.71
CA LYS A 33 -11.63 -2.41 15.80
C LYS A 33 -11.84 -2.81 17.27
N PRO A 34 -12.75 -3.74 17.59
CA PRO A 34 -12.91 -4.26 18.94
C PRO A 34 -11.58 -4.76 19.53
N ALA A 35 -11.33 -4.47 20.81
CA ALA A 35 -10.08 -4.82 21.49
C ALA A 35 -9.78 -6.33 21.42
N ALA A 36 -10.80 -7.19 21.53
CA ALA A 36 -10.65 -8.64 21.36
C ALA A 36 -10.10 -9.02 19.98
N SER A 37 -10.62 -8.42 18.91
CA SER A 37 -10.13 -8.68 17.55
C SER A 37 -8.71 -8.12 17.33
N ALA A 38 -8.38 -7.00 17.95
CA ALA A 38 -7.03 -6.44 17.95
C ALA A 38 -6.03 -7.36 18.70
N TYR A 39 -6.49 -7.97 19.79
CA TYR A 39 -5.71 -8.95 20.56
C TYR A 39 -5.45 -10.25 19.78
N GLU A 40 -6.47 -10.80 19.12
CA GLU A 40 -6.29 -11.97 18.26
C GLU A 40 -5.32 -11.69 17.09
N ALA A 41 -5.39 -10.49 16.50
CA ALA A 41 -4.45 -10.07 15.48
C ALA A 41 -3.00 -10.02 16.01
N LEU A 42 -2.79 -9.47 17.22
CA LEU A 42 -1.47 -9.47 17.85
C LEU A 42 -0.95 -10.90 18.05
N LYS A 43 -1.75 -11.80 18.62
CA LYS A 43 -1.34 -13.20 18.83
C LYS A 43 -0.97 -13.87 17.51
N SER A 44 -1.77 -13.66 16.46
CA SER A 44 -1.49 -14.21 15.13
C SER A 44 -0.16 -13.69 14.58
N ILE A 45 0.12 -12.39 14.68
CA ILE A 45 1.38 -11.76 14.25
C ILE A 45 2.55 -12.39 15.00
N VAL A 46 2.50 -12.44 16.34
CA VAL A 46 3.59 -13.00 17.17
C VAL A 46 3.80 -14.48 16.89
N SER A 47 2.73 -15.27 16.76
CA SER A 47 2.83 -16.72 16.52
C SER A 47 3.35 -17.09 15.12
N SER A 48 3.04 -16.26 14.12
CA SER A 48 3.46 -16.50 12.75
C SER A 48 4.85 -15.95 12.44
N GLY A 49 5.31 -14.95 13.20
CA GLY A 49 6.51 -14.19 12.87
C GLY A 49 6.31 -13.35 11.60
N GLU A 50 5.06 -13.00 11.27
CA GLU A 50 4.73 -12.27 10.05
C GLU A 50 3.83 -11.07 10.34
N LEU A 51 4.26 -9.89 9.91
CA LEU A 51 3.38 -8.75 9.69
C LEU A 51 3.02 -8.72 8.20
N ARG A 52 1.81 -9.20 7.90
CA ARG A 52 1.34 -9.40 6.53
C ARG A 52 0.86 -8.10 5.89
N VAL A 53 0.98 -8.06 4.57
CA VAL A 53 0.36 -7.03 3.74
C VAL A 53 -1.16 -7.09 3.95
N GLY A 54 -1.76 -5.95 4.32
CA GLY A 54 -3.20 -5.85 4.51
C GLY A 54 -3.95 -5.64 3.21
N ASN A 55 -5.26 -5.44 3.29
CA ASN A 55 -6.08 -5.04 2.14
C ASN A 55 -6.08 -3.52 1.91
N TYR A 56 -5.40 -2.75 2.76
CA TYR A 56 -5.33 -1.31 2.64
C TYR A 56 -4.52 -0.91 1.41
N ARG A 57 -5.08 -0.01 0.62
CA ARG A 57 -4.46 0.64 -0.54
C ARG A 57 -4.55 2.15 -0.35
N GLU A 58 -3.48 2.85 -0.69
CA GLU A 58 -3.55 4.31 -0.78
C GLU A 58 -4.42 4.69 -1.98
N VAL A 59 -5.22 5.74 -1.80
CA VAL A 59 -6.08 6.30 -2.83
C VAL A 59 -5.56 7.69 -3.16
N VAL A 60 -4.93 7.83 -4.31
CA VAL A 60 -4.34 9.10 -4.75
C VAL A 60 -5.28 9.75 -5.76
N LYS A 61 -5.70 10.98 -5.44
CA LYS A 61 -6.49 11.82 -6.35
C LYS A 61 -5.58 12.74 -7.14
N VAL A 62 -5.77 12.75 -8.45
CA VAL A 62 -5.00 13.57 -9.39
C VAL A 62 -5.93 14.25 -10.40
N ILE A 63 -5.53 15.43 -10.87
CA ILE A 63 -6.21 16.13 -11.95
C ILE A 63 -5.31 16.09 -13.18
N ILE A 64 -5.77 15.44 -14.24
CA ILE A 64 -5.05 15.45 -15.51
C ILE A 64 -5.50 16.62 -16.38
N PRO A 65 -4.55 17.43 -16.89
CA PRO A 65 -4.87 18.55 -17.76
C PRO A 65 -5.61 18.12 -19.02
N GLN A 66 -5.23 16.97 -19.59
CA GLN A 66 -5.84 16.40 -20.78
C GLN A 66 -5.90 14.87 -20.69
N LYS A 67 -7.03 14.28 -21.08
CA LYS A 67 -7.22 12.82 -21.26
C LYS A 67 -7.84 12.56 -22.62
N ARG A 68 -7.36 11.55 -23.33
CA ARG A 68 -8.09 10.99 -24.47
C ARG A 68 -8.94 9.82 -24.00
N ARG A 69 -10.20 9.78 -24.42
CA ARG A 69 -11.10 8.67 -24.12
C ARG A 69 -11.82 8.26 -25.40
N PHE A 70 -11.67 7.01 -25.81
CA PHE A 70 -12.50 6.49 -26.88
C PHE A 70 -13.90 6.18 -26.34
N ASN A 71 -14.92 6.74 -26.97
CA ASN A 71 -16.31 6.47 -26.64
C ASN A 71 -16.83 5.37 -27.57
N THR A 72 -17.07 4.18 -27.03
CA THR A 72 -17.49 3.00 -27.79
C THR A 72 -18.87 3.18 -28.45
N SER A 73 -19.73 4.05 -27.89
CA SER A 73 -21.07 4.31 -28.42
C SER A 73 -21.05 5.30 -29.58
N SER A 74 -20.26 6.37 -29.51
CA SER A 74 -20.12 7.34 -30.60
C SER A 74 -19.04 6.96 -31.63
N LYS A 75 -18.14 6.03 -31.27
CA LYS A 75 -16.90 5.71 -32.01
C LYS A 75 -15.99 6.93 -32.22
N GLU A 76 -16.06 7.91 -31.32
CA GLU A 76 -15.26 9.13 -31.37
C GLU A 76 -14.25 9.19 -30.21
N VAL A 77 -13.14 9.89 -30.44
CA VAL A 77 -12.16 10.20 -29.41
C VAL A 77 -12.58 11.50 -28.73
N GLU A 78 -12.94 11.42 -27.45
CA GLU A 78 -13.21 12.58 -26.60
C GLU A 78 -11.92 13.11 -25.98
N HIS A 79 -11.78 14.43 -25.98
CA HIS A 79 -10.70 15.14 -25.29
C HIS A 79 -11.25 15.77 -24.02
N LEU A 80 -10.92 15.18 -22.87
CA LEU A 80 -11.33 15.67 -21.57
C LEU A 80 -10.26 16.61 -21.02
N VAL A 81 -10.66 17.73 -20.43
CA VAL A 81 -9.76 18.74 -19.86
C VAL A 81 -9.96 18.81 -18.34
N ASN A 82 -8.88 18.89 -17.57
CA ASN A 82 -8.91 18.91 -16.09
C ASN A 82 -9.76 17.78 -15.51
N PHE A 83 -9.52 16.56 -15.99
CA PHE A 83 -10.32 15.40 -15.61
C PHE A 83 -9.78 14.80 -14.29
N PRO A 84 -10.62 14.61 -13.26
CA PRO A 84 -10.18 13.98 -12.02
C PRO A 84 -10.03 12.47 -12.21
N VAL A 85 -8.92 11.91 -11.73
CA VAL A 85 -8.67 10.47 -11.71
C VAL A 85 -8.33 10.04 -10.28
N VAL A 86 -8.82 8.86 -9.92
CA VAL A 86 -8.49 8.19 -8.67
C VAL A 86 -7.64 6.97 -9.02
N VAL A 87 -6.48 6.85 -8.38
CA VAL A 87 -5.57 5.71 -8.57
C VAL A 87 -5.32 5.03 -7.24
N GLU A 88 -5.33 3.70 -7.26
CA GLU A 88 -5.02 2.88 -6.09
C GLU A 88 -3.58 2.40 -6.12
N SER A 89 -2.93 2.40 -4.96
CA SER A 89 -1.63 1.79 -4.81
C SER A 89 -1.69 0.27 -4.72
N SER A 90 -0.50 -0.35 -4.77
CA SER A 90 -0.33 -1.71 -4.26
C SER A 90 -0.68 -1.79 -2.77
N PRO A 91 -1.14 -2.95 -2.27
CA PRO A 91 -1.39 -3.13 -0.86
C PRO A 91 -0.11 -3.05 -0.03
N VAL A 92 -0.23 -2.60 1.24
CA VAL A 92 0.93 -2.39 2.12
C VAL A 92 0.76 -3.02 3.50
N CYS A 93 1.88 -3.27 4.16
CA CYS A 93 1.96 -3.35 5.61
C CYS A 93 2.60 -2.07 6.16
N CYS A 94 2.08 -1.60 7.31
CA CYS A 94 2.45 -0.30 7.86
C CYS A 94 2.99 -0.43 9.28
N VAL A 95 4.01 0.36 9.59
CA VAL A 95 4.45 0.69 10.94
C VAL A 95 4.61 2.21 11.05
N ALA A 96 4.65 2.75 12.26
CA ALA A 96 4.71 4.19 12.48
C ALA A 96 5.83 4.56 13.45
N ASP A 97 6.57 5.61 13.09
CA ASP A 97 7.51 6.31 13.94
C ASP A 97 6.72 7.27 14.83
N ILE A 98 6.47 6.80 16.05
CA ILE A 98 5.70 7.52 17.06
C ILE A 98 6.56 7.60 18.32
N PRO A 99 6.91 8.81 18.79
CA PRO A 99 7.54 8.98 20.09
C PRO A 99 6.67 8.34 21.19
N LEU A 100 7.31 7.67 22.16
CA LEU A 100 6.60 6.96 23.23
C LEU A 100 5.57 7.86 23.93
N GLN A 101 5.94 9.11 24.21
CA GLN A 101 5.10 10.12 24.86
C GLN A 101 3.83 10.50 24.06
N HIS A 102 3.76 10.17 22.77
CA HIS A 102 2.60 10.45 21.91
C HIS A 102 1.72 9.21 21.69
N LEU A 103 2.07 8.04 22.23
CA LEU A 103 1.26 6.83 22.05
C LEU A 103 -0.19 7.03 22.53
N ALA A 104 -0.41 7.77 23.62
CA ALA A 104 -1.73 8.10 24.15
C ALA A 104 -2.66 8.74 23.12
N TYR A 105 -2.14 9.72 22.39
CA TYR A 105 -2.88 10.42 21.34
C TYR A 105 -3.29 9.44 20.22
N HIS A 106 -2.35 8.60 19.79
CA HIS A 106 -2.54 7.67 18.68
C HIS A 106 -3.43 6.48 19.01
N ALA A 107 -3.47 6.03 20.26
CA ALA A 107 -4.37 4.97 20.69
C ALA A 107 -5.86 5.33 20.60
N ASN A 108 -6.20 6.63 20.56
CA ASN A 108 -7.58 7.05 20.27
C ASN A 108 -8.01 6.63 18.85
N ARG A 109 -7.07 6.55 17.92
CA ARG A 109 -7.31 6.16 16.51
C ARG A 109 -6.97 4.71 16.23
N TYR A 110 -6.00 4.12 16.94
CA TYR A 110 -5.50 2.78 16.62
C TYR A 110 -5.69 1.74 17.73
N GLY A 111 -6.29 2.12 18.86
CA GLY A 111 -6.45 1.27 20.03
C GLY A 111 -5.19 1.16 20.88
N LYS A 112 -5.31 0.45 22.01
CA LYS A 112 -4.25 0.33 23.04
C LYS A 112 -3.37 -0.92 22.90
N ILE A 113 -3.53 -1.69 21.82
CA ILE A 113 -2.77 -2.92 21.57
C ILE A 113 -1.80 -2.66 20.43
N ALA A 114 -0.50 -2.79 20.70
CA ALA A 114 0.55 -2.50 19.74
C ALA A 114 1.76 -3.41 19.91
N ILE A 115 2.48 -3.61 18.81
CA ILE A 115 3.79 -4.26 18.77
C ILE A 115 4.81 -3.26 18.22
N GLY A 116 5.88 -3.05 18.96
CA GLY A 116 7.01 -2.21 18.60
C GLY A 116 8.17 -3.07 18.09
N PHE A 117 8.65 -2.78 16.90
CA PHE A 117 9.82 -3.43 16.30
C PHE A 117 11.05 -2.53 16.38
N HIS A 118 12.22 -3.14 16.50
CA HIS A 118 13.48 -2.42 16.35
C HIS A 118 13.55 -1.78 14.96
N ARG A 119 13.87 -0.49 14.89
CA ARG A 119 13.99 0.25 13.62
C ARG A 119 14.91 -0.46 12.65
N GLU A 120 16.03 -1.01 13.14
CA GLU A 120 17.02 -1.68 12.32
C GLU A 120 16.42 -2.91 11.62
N ALA A 121 15.52 -3.66 12.28
CA ALA A 121 14.82 -4.78 11.68
C ALA A 121 13.88 -4.32 10.55
N ILE A 122 13.12 -3.26 10.79
CA ILE A 122 12.20 -2.67 9.81
C ILE A 122 12.93 -2.10 8.58
N VAL A 123 14.04 -1.39 8.79
CA VAL A 123 14.88 -0.87 7.71
C VAL A 123 15.49 -2.02 6.90
N ARG A 124 15.99 -3.06 7.57
CA ARG A 124 16.54 -4.26 6.91
C ARG A 124 15.47 -4.98 6.07
N ALA A 125 14.21 -4.95 6.52
CA ALA A 125 13.07 -5.50 5.81
C ALA A 125 12.57 -4.64 4.63
N GLY A 126 13.24 -3.52 4.33
CA GLY A 126 12.94 -2.70 3.16
C GLY A 126 11.76 -1.74 3.34
N PHE A 127 11.32 -1.49 4.57
CA PHE A 127 10.33 -0.45 4.79
C PHE A 127 10.91 0.93 4.51
N ASN A 128 10.09 1.78 3.90
CA ASN A 128 10.45 3.16 3.63
C ASN A 128 9.45 4.12 4.28
N PRO A 129 9.92 5.28 4.78
CA PRO A 129 9.02 6.31 5.25
C PRO A 129 8.16 6.85 4.11
N VAL A 130 6.89 7.09 4.40
CA VAL A 130 5.92 7.63 3.45
C VAL A 130 6.21 9.10 3.13
N MET A 131 5.99 9.47 1.88
CA MET A 131 5.98 10.86 1.40
C MET A 131 4.57 11.44 1.57
N TYR A 132 4.47 12.49 2.38
CA TYR A 132 3.22 13.24 2.57
C TYR A 132 3.14 14.41 1.59
N THR A 133 1.98 14.56 0.97
CA THR A 133 1.70 15.67 0.05
C THR A 133 0.21 16.02 0.10
N LEU A 134 -0.15 17.19 -0.43
CA LEU A 134 -1.54 17.55 -0.64
C LEU A 134 -2.12 16.81 -1.86
N GLU A 135 -3.43 16.60 -1.84
CA GLU A 135 -4.21 16.22 -3.03
C GLU A 135 -4.02 17.26 -4.15
N ASP A 136 -4.12 16.81 -5.41
CA ASP A 136 -4.13 17.67 -6.62
C ASP A 136 -2.93 18.62 -6.80
N THR A 137 -1.77 18.26 -6.25
CA THR A 137 -0.54 19.03 -6.43
C THR A 137 0.08 18.84 -7.81
N ALA A 138 0.82 19.86 -8.28
CA ALA A 138 1.59 19.78 -9.52
C ALA A 138 2.54 18.57 -9.55
N LEU A 139 3.13 18.21 -8.40
CA LEU A 139 4.01 17.04 -8.27
C LEU A 139 3.29 15.74 -8.63
N LEU A 140 2.13 15.47 -8.00
CA LEU A 140 1.36 14.26 -8.28
C LEU A 140 0.83 14.25 -9.72
N ASN A 141 0.38 15.40 -10.21
CA ASN A 141 -0.10 15.52 -11.58
C ASN A 141 1.02 15.22 -12.59
N SER A 142 2.25 15.68 -12.36
CA SER A 142 3.41 15.36 -13.21
C SER A 142 3.78 13.88 -13.17
N ILE A 143 3.74 13.26 -11.99
CA ILE A 143 4.02 11.83 -11.83
C ILE A 143 2.98 10.99 -12.59
N TYR A 144 1.70 11.31 -12.41
CA TYR A 144 0.62 10.58 -13.10
C TYR A 144 0.63 10.81 -14.61
N GLN A 145 0.90 12.03 -15.09
CA GLN A 145 1.00 12.31 -16.53
C GLN A 145 2.04 11.45 -17.24
N GLY A 146 3.19 11.23 -16.59
CA GLY A 146 4.22 10.33 -17.12
C GLY A 146 3.73 8.89 -17.26
N TYR A 147 2.91 8.42 -16.31
CA TYR A 147 2.30 7.10 -16.36
C TYR A 147 1.14 7.01 -17.39
N SER A 148 0.26 8.01 -17.43
CA SER A 148 -0.94 7.98 -18.28
C SER A 148 -0.59 7.93 -19.77
N ALA A 149 0.53 8.53 -20.18
CA ALA A 149 1.01 8.46 -21.56
C ALA A 149 1.31 7.02 -22.04
N ILE A 150 1.59 6.11 -21.10
CA ILE A 150 1.90 4.70 -21.38
C ILE A 150 0.64 3.84 -21.21
N ASP A 151 -0.23 4.19 -20.26
CA ASP A 151 -1.50 3.50 -20.05
C ASP A 151 -2.48 3.67 -21.22
N GLU A 152 -2.35 4.73 -22.01
CA GLU A 152 -3.13 4.93 -23.26
C GLU A 152 -2.75 3.96 -24.39
N ILE A 153 -1.67 3.18 -24.26
CA ILE A 153 -1.26 2.21 -25.28
C ILE A 153 -2.02 0.90 -25.05
N ASP A 154 -2.92 0.56 -25.97
CA ASP A 154 -3.60 -0.74 -25.97
C ASP A 154 -3.02 -1.68 -27.05
N PRO A 155 -2.07 -2.55 -26.69
CA PRO A 155 -1.51 -3.52 -27.63
C PRO A 155 -2.54 -4.59 -28.04
N PHE A 156 -3.64 -4.78 -27.29
CA PHE A 156 -4.65 -5.77 -27.64
C PHE A 156 -5.42 -5.39 -28.91
N GLU A 157 -5.78 -4.12 -29.07
CA GLU A 157 -6.42 -3.65 -30.30
C GLU A 157 -5.49 -3.85 -31.50
N ALA A 158 -4.21 -3.50 -31.36
CA ALA A 158 -3.22 -3.71 -32.41
C ALA A 158 -3.00 -5.19 -32.74
N GLN A 159 -3.01 -6.07 -31.74
CA GLN A 159 -2.91 -7.52 -31.95
C GLN A 159 -4.15 -8.07 -32.65
N SER A 160 -5.35 -7.64 -32.25
CA SER A 160 -6.60 -8.10 -32.89
C SER A 160 -6.69 -7.68 -34.36
N GLU A 161 -6.23 -6.46 -34.70
CA GLU A 161 -6.16 -6.00 -36.09
C GLU A 161 -5.10 -6.78 -36.89
N LEU A 162 -3.97 -7.11 -36.26
CA LEU A 162 -2.92 -7.94 -36.86
C LEU A 162 -3.42 -9.36 -37.16
N ASP A 163 -4.08 -10.00 -36.20
CA ASP A 163 -4.67 -11.34 -36.35
C ASP A 163 -5.71 -11.37 -37.49
N SER A 164 -6.55 -10.33 -37.57
CA SER A 164 -7.52 -10.19 -38.67
C SER A 164 -6.84 -10.04 -40.02
N PHE A 165 -5.79 -9.22 -40.10
CA PHE A 165 -5.01 -9.01 -41.31
C PHE A 165 -4.28 -10.29 -41.75
N GLU A 166 -3.68 -11.04 -40.82
CA GLU A 166 -3.05 -12.33 -41.14
C GLU A 166 -4.06 -13.31 -41.73
N SER A 167 -5.26 -13.40 -41.15
CA SER A 167 -6.32 -14.27 -41.66
C SER A 167 -6.74 -13.88 -43.09
N GLU A 168 -6.88 -12.58 -43.38
CA GLU A 168 -7.23 -12.11 -44.73
C GLU A 168 -6.14 -12.42 -45.75
N VAL A 169 -4.87 -12.25 -45.39
CA VAL A 169 -3.73 -12.57 -46.25
C VAL A 169 -3.66 -14.08 -46.50
N GLU A 170 -3.84 -14.90 -45.46
CA GLU A 170 -3.82 -16.35 -45.57
C GLU A 170 -4.94 -16.88 -46.49
N ASP A 171 -6.15 -16.32 -46.39
CA ASP A 171 -7.27 -16.62 -47.29
C ASP A 171 -6.95 -16.28 -48.76
N ILE A 172 -6.27 -15.17 -49.02
CA ILE A 172 -5.85 -14.76 -50.37
C ILE A 172 -4.78 -15.73 -50.91
N LEU A 173 -3.80 -16.12 -50.10
CA LEU A 173 -2.74 -17.05 -50.50
C LEU A 173 -3.32 -18.42 -50.86
N ILE A 174 -4.25 -18.94 -50.04
CA ILE A 174 -4.99 -20.18 -50.30
C ILE A 174 -5.78 -20.08 -51.61
N THR A 175 -6.51 -18.98 -51.81
CA THR A 175 -7.35 -18.77 -52.99
C THR A 175 -6.54 -18.73 -54.29
N ASN A 176 -5.28 -18.28 -54.22
CA ASN A 176 -4.38 -18.15 -55.38
C ASN A 176 -3.38 -19.31 -55.51
N GLU A 177 -3.52 -20.39 -54.72
CA GLU A 177 -2.63 -21.56 -54.73
C GLU A 177 -1.15 -21.20 -54.51
N ILE A 178 -0.87 -20.16 -53.70
CA ILE A 178 0.48 -19.72 -53.35
C ILE A 178 0.93 -20.45 -52.08
N ASP A 179 2.02 -21.22 -52.16
CA ASP A 179 2.64 -21.94 -51.02
C ASP A 179 3.57 -21.01 -50.22
N GLU A 180 3.02 -19.91 -49.73
CA GLU A 180 3.64 -19.01 -48.76
C GLU A 180 2.71 -18.84 -47.55
N LYS A 181 3.26 -18.35 -46.44
CA LYS A 181 2.51 -18.04 -45.22
C LYS A 181 2.69 -16.58 -44.86
N ALA A 182 1.64 -15.97 -44.31
CA ALA A 182 1.78 -14.72 -43.59
C ALA A 182 2.72 -14.95 -42.39
N ASP A 183 3.74 -14.09 -42.25
CA ASP A 183 4.66 -14.10 -41.11
C ASP A 183 4.57 -12.75 -40.40
N SER A 184 3.69 -12.65 -39.40
CA SER A 184 3.69 -11.53 -38.46
C SER A 184 4.43 -11.82 -37.17
N PHE A 185 5.14 -12.95 -37.04
CA PHE A 185 5.69 -13.41 -35.76
C PHE A 185 6.51 -12.31 -35.06
N SER A 186 7.31 -11.57 -35.82
CA SER A 186 8.11 -10.44 -35.29
C SER A 186 7.26 -9.29 -34.74
N VAL A 187 6.11 -9.00 -35.36
CA VAL A 187 5.18 -7.94 -34.95
C VAL A 187 4.38 -8.38 -33.74
N SER A 188 3.83 -9.60 -33.76
CA SER A 188 3.11 -10.20 -32.64
C SER A 188 3.99 -10.28 -31.38
N ALA A 189 5.24 -10.75 -31.52
CA ALA A 189 6.19 -10.77 -30.41
C ALA A 189 6.50 -9.36 -29.89
N ALA A 190 6.57 -8.34 -30.76
CA ALA A 190 6.77 -6.96 -30.33
C ALA A 190 5.55 -6.42 -29.56
N LEU A 191 4.33 -6.76 -29.97
CA LEU A 191 3.10 -6.37 -29.28
C LEU A 191 2.97 -7.05 -27.90
N GLU A 192 3.33 -8.34 -27.80
CA GLU A 192 3.40 -9.05 -26.51
C GLU A 192 4.39 -8.39 -25.55
N ASN A 193 5.61 -8.09 -26.02
CA ASN A 193 6.62 -7.38 -25.23
C ASN A 193 6.14 -5.98 -24.78
N LEU A 194 5.36 -5.29 -25.62
CA LEU A 194 4.76 -4.00 -25.25
C LEU A 194 3.69 -4.17 -24.16
N GLY A 195 2.87 -5.22 -24.24
CA GLY A 195 1.90 -5.59 -23.21
C GLY A 195 2.58 -5.86 -21.86
N ASP A 196 3.57 -6.74 -21.85
CA ASP A 196 4.36 -7.05 -20.65
C ASP A 196 5.04 -5.80 -20.06
N GLY A 197 5.59 -4.95 -20.93
CA GLY A 197 6.19 -3.68 -20.56
C GLY A 197 5.19 -2.73 -19.89
N ARG A 198 3.98 -2.60 -20.45
CA ARG A 198 2.89 -1.80 -19.88
C ARG A 198 2.48 -2.32 -18.50
N ASP A 199 2.28 -3.63 -18.37
CA ASP A 199 1.87 -4.25 -17.10
C ASP A 199 2.93 -4.06 -16.00
N GLN A 200 4.20 -4.23 -16.36
CA GLN A 200 5.32 -4.00 -15.45
C GLN A 200 5.41 -2.53 -14.99
N ILE A 201 5.12 -1.58 -15.90
CA ILE A 201 5.07 -0.14 -15.57
C ILE A 201 3.86 0.15 -14.67
N GLY A 202 2.69 -0.40 -14.96
CA GLY A 202 1.49 -0.28 -14.13
C GLY A 202 1.72 -0.77 -12.71
N LYS A 203 2.34 -1.96 -12.56
CA LYS A 203 2.72 -2.50 -11.26
C LYS A 203 3.73 -1.62 -10.54
N SER A 204 4.79 -1.20 -11.22
CA SER A 204 5.84 -0.34 -10.64
C SER A 204 5.27 1.01 -10.19
N TYR A 205 4.31 1.55 -10.94
CA TYR A 205 3.60 2.77 -10.59
C TYR A 205 2.74 2.59 -9.34
N ALA A 206 1.95 1.51 -9.27
CA ALA A 206 1.15 1.18 -8.11
C ALA A 206 2.01 0.94 -6.85
N ASP A 207 3.17 0.29 -7.00
CA ASP A 207 4.14 0.09 -5.92
C ASP A 207 4.75 1.42 -5.47
N PHE A 208 5.05 2.34 -6.39
CA PHE A 208 5.55 3.67 -6.06
C PHE A 208 4.51 4.50 -5.29
N LEU A 209 3.26 4.51 -5.76
CA LEU A 209 2.16 5.20 -5.08
C LEU A 209 1.92 4.67 -3.67
N ALA A 210 2.29 3.42 -3.39
CA ALA A 210 2.15 2.83 -2.06
C ALA A 210 2.93 3.60 -0.99
N TYR A 211 3.97 4.33 -1.37
CA TYR A 211 4.80 5.15 -0.49
C TYR A 211 4.42 6.64 -0.49
N ILE A 212 3.30 6.99 -1.11
CA ILE A 212 2.72 8.33 -1.08
C ILE A 212 1.49 8.28 -0.19
N LYS A 213 1.22 9.37 0.54
CA LYS A 213 -0.07 9.56 1.21
C LYS A 213 -0.52 10.99 1.03
N THR A 214 -1.76 11.13 0.58
CA THR A 214 -2.35 12.43 0.25
C THR A 214 -3.29 12.91 1.34
N PHE A 215 -3.30 14.22 1.56
CA PHE A 215 -4.20 14.87 2.51
C PHE A 215 -4.90 16.04 1.84
N ASN A 216 -6.12 16.33 2.29
CA ASN A 216 -6.70 17.65 2.05
C ASN A 216 -6.03 18.70 2.96
N GLU A 217 -6.18 19.98 2.63
CA GLU A 217 -5.54 21.09 3.36
C GLU A 217 -5.90 21.10 4.86
N ASN A 218 -7.12 20.71 5.22
CA ASN A 218 -7.60 20.74 6.61
C ASN A 218 -7.03 19.60 7.47
N GLU A 219 -6.53 18.52 6.85
CA GLU A 219 -5.93 17.38 7.55
C GLU A 219 -4.41 17.47 7.63
N PHE A 220 -3.79 18.36 6.83
CA PHE A 220 -2.35 18.40 6.64
C PHE A 220 -1.57 18.77 7.92
N ASP A 221 -2.17 19.50 8.85
CA ASP A 221 -1.53 19.83 10.13
C ASP A 221 -1.27 18.59 11.00
N THR A 222 -1.94 17.47 10.73
CA THR A 222 -1.81 16.23 11.51
C THR A 222 -0.67 15.32 11.04
N ILE A 223 -0.02 15.62 9.91
CA ILE A 223 1.02 14.75 9.31
C ILE A 223 2.30 14.63 10.13
N TYR A 224 2.52 15.56 11.08
CA TYR A 224 3.71 15.54 11.94
C TYR A 224 3.47 14.83 13.28
N CYS A 225 2.24 14.36 13.53
CA CYS A 225 1.93 13.62 14.75
C CYS A 225 2.53 12.20 14.73
N GLU A 226 2.69 11.61 13.55
CA GLU A 226 3.35 10.33 13.30
C GLU A 226 4.07 10.36 11.96
N ARG A 227 5.06 9.48 11.77
CA ARG A 227 5.61 9.20 10.44
C ARG A 227 5.42 7.74 10.09
N GLU A 228 4.55 7.48 9.14
CA GLU A 228 4.23 6.16 8.62
C GLU A 228 5.39 5.62 7.77
N TRP A 229 5.62 4.32 7.89
CA TRP A 229 6.57 3.54 7.11
C TRP A 229 5.83 2.36 6.51
N ARG A 230 6.04 2.11 5.21
CA ARG A 230 5.32 1.08 4.47
C ARG A 230 6.29 0.08 3.85
N SER A 231 5.77 -1.10 3.57
CA SER A 231 6.36 -2.08 2.65
C SER A 231 5.24 -2.75 1.87
N THR A 232 5.48 -3.00 0.58
CA THR A 232 4.57 -3.76 -0.31
C THR A 232 4.75 -5.27 -0.15
N SER A 233 5.65 -5.71 0.74
CA SER A 233 5.95 -7.12 1.02
C SER A 233 5.67 -7.47 2.47
N THR A 234 5.30 -8.73 2.73
CA THR A 234 5.12 -9.25 4.10
C THR A 234 6.44 -9.14 4.87
N PHE A 235 6.38 -8.54 6.05
CA PHE A 235 7.52 -8.48 6.95
C PHE A 235 7.61 -9.76 7.77
N LYS A 236 8.57 -10.61 7.42
CA LYS A 236 8.95 -11.77 8.22
C LYS A 236 9.99 -11.35 9.26
N PHE A 237 9.73 -11.64 10.52
CA PHE A 237 10.56 -11.22 11.64
C PHE A 237 10.82 -12.37 12.60
N SER A 238 11.94 -12.30 13.33
CA SER A 238 12.20 -13.17 14.48
C SER A 238 11.79 -12.49 15.77
N ILE A 239 11.67 -13.25 16.86
CA ILE A 239 11.25 -12.71 18.16
C ILE A 239 12.23 -11.64 18.66
N GLU A 240 13.50 -11.71 18.28
CA GLU A 240 14.54 -10.73 18.60
C GLU A 240 14.35 -9.38 17.88
N ASP A 241 13.57 -9.33 16.80
CA ASP A 241 13.23 -8.09 16.12
C ASP A 241 12.14 -7.29 16.87
N ILE A 242 11.42 -7.94 17.81
CA ILE A 242 10.42 -7.31 18.67
C ILE A 242 11.12 -6.57 19.80
N ALA A 243 10.94 -5.25 19.86
CA ALA A 243 11.44 -4.43 20.95
C ALA A 243 10.50 -4.49 22.18
N ILE A 244 9.20 -4.36 21.93
CA ILE A 244 8.21 -4.26 22.99
C ILE A 244 6.81 -4.63 22.49
N ILE A 245 6.01 -5.26 23.34
CA ILE A 245 4.58 -5.49 23.14
C ILE A 245 3.82 -4.70 24.20
N ILE A 246 2.78 -3.98 23.78
CA ILE A 246 1.92 -3.19 24.66
C ILE A 246 0.50 -3.74 24.62
N LEU A 247 -0.05 -4.00 25.80
CA LEU A 247 -1.39 -4.54 26.01
C LEU A 247 -2.05 -3.82 27.20
N PRO A 248 -3.35 -3.50 27.14
CA PRO A 248 -4.06 -2.96 28.31
C PRO A 248 -4.31 -4.03 29.37
N LYS A 249 -4.19 -3.67 30.65
CA LYS A 249 -4.62 -4.48 31.80
C LYS A 249 -6.14 -4.62 31.90
N GLY A 250 -6.91 -3.73 31.27
CA GLY A 250 -8.34 -3.97 31.11
C GLY A 250 -9.22 -2.75 30.82
N GLY A 251 -10.31 -3.03 30.11
CA GLY A 251 -11.54 -2.24 30.02
C GLY A 251 -12.70 -3.21 29.78
N ASP A 252 -13.69 -3.18 30.67
CA ASP A 252 -14.96 -3.94 30.71
C ASP A 252 -14.87 -5.48 30.50
N ASP A 253 -14.11 -6.20 31.35
CA ASP A 253 -14.19 -7.67 31.62
C ASP A 253 -13.02 -8.57 31.15
N PHE A 254 -11.98 -8.07 30.48
CA PHE A 254 -10.82 -8.92 30.10
C PHE A 254 -9.46 -8.25 30.27
N ASP A 255 -8.56 -8.93 30.99
CA ASP A 255 -7.18 -8.51 31.17
C ASP A 255 -6.29 -9.11 30.07
N PHE A 256 -6.10 -8.33 29.00
CA PHE A 256 -5.30 -8.74 27.86
C PHE A 256 -3.83 -8.93 28.20
N TYR A 257 -3.31 -8.15 29.15
CA TYR A 257 -1.91 -8.21 29.58
C TYR A 257 -1.62 -9.53 30.31
N HIS A 258 -2.37 -9.83 31.37
CA HIS A 258 -2.17 -11.06 32.14
C HIS A 258 -2.43 -12.31 31.31
N HIS A 259 -3.51 -12.33 30.54
CA HIS A 259 -3.81 -13.47 29.66
C HIS A 259 -2.71 -13.70 28.61
N PHE A 260 -2.10 -12.64 28.08
CA PHE A 260 -0.98 -12.79 27.14
C PHE A 260 0.26 -13.38 27.79
N LEU A 261 0.61 -12.93 29.00
CA LEU A 261 1.77 -13.48 29.72
C LEU A 261 1.60 -14.95 30.12
N GLU A 262 0.38 -15.37 30.44
CA GLU A 262 0.07 -16.77 30.75
C GLU A 262 0.09 -17.65 29.49
N GLY A 263 -0.40 -17.13 28.36
CA GLY A 263 -0.58 -17.89 27.13
C GLY A 263 0.62 -17.87 26.16
N MET A 264 1.54 -16.92 26.27
CA MET A 264 2.68 -16.76 25.36
C MET A 264 4.02 -16.85 26.10
N HIS A 265 4.82 -17.85 25.73
CA HIS A 265 6.19 -17.99 26.22
C HIS A 265 7.16 -17.18 25.34
N LEU A 266 7.42 -15.94 25.74
CA LEU A 266 8.40 -15.07 25.09
C LEU A 266 9.77 -15.14 25.82
N PRO A 267 10.89 -14.97 25.10
CA PRO A 267 12.19 -14.86 25.72
C PRO A 267 12.28 -13.57 26.54
N ARG A 268 13.14 -13.57 27.56
CA ARG A 268 13.34 -12.41 28.47
C ARG A 268 13.84 -11.15 27.77
N SER A 269 14.32 -11.25 26.53
CA SER A 269 14.73 -10.12 25.71
C SER A 269 13.56 -9.27 25.22
N VAL A 270 12.36 -9.83 25.12
CA VAL A 270 11.17 -9.09 24.68
C VAL A 270 10.47 -8.46 25.88
N THR A 271 10.30 -7.15 25.82
CA THR A 271 9.56 -6.42 26.84
C THR A 271 8.05 -6.54 26.57
N VAL A 272 7.26 -6.90 27.58
CA VAL A 272 5.81 -6.80 27.53
C VAL A 272 5.38 -5.81 28.60
N ALA A 273 4.76 -4.71 28.18
CA ALA A 273 4.34 -3.62 29.05
C ALA A 273 2.83 -3.47 29.05
N ALA A 274 2.29 -3.14 30.22
CA ALA A 274 0.90 -2.74 30.31
C ALA A 274 0.72 -1.31 29.81
N TRP A 275 -0.34 -1.06 29.05
CA TRP A 275 -0.67 0.26 28.53
C TRP A 275 -0.73 1.32 29.63
N GLU A 276 -1.37 0.98 30.74
CA GLU A 276 -1.60 1.85 31.90
C GLU A 276 -0.30 2.22 32.63
N ASP A 277 0.77 1.45 32.43
CA ASP A 277 2.07 1.74 33.05
C ASP A 277 2.95 2.67 32.18
N LEU A 278 2.54 2.91 30.92
CA LEU A 278 3.31 3.69 29.94
C LEU A 278 2.83 5.12 29.75
N ILE A 279 1.57 5.39 30.07
CA ILE A 279 0.93 6.69 29.80
C ILE A 279 0.60 7.37 31.12
N GLU A 280 1.16 8.56 31.34
CA GLU A 280 0.74 9.45 32.43
C GLU A 280 -0.63 10.05 32.08
N HIS A 281 -1.59 9.95 33.02
CA HIS A 281 -2.95 10.46 32.88
C HIS A 281 -3.06 11.95 33.16
#